data_AF-A0A2W2H9X7-F1
#
_entry.id   AF-A0A2W2H9X7-F1
#
_cell.length_a   1.000
_cell.length_b   1.000
_cell.length_c   1.000
_cell.angle_alpha   90.00
_cell.angle_beta   90.00
_cell.angle_gamma   90.00
#
_symmetry.space_group_name_H-M   'P 1'
#
loop_
_entity.id
_entity.type
_entity.pdbx_description
1 polymer ?
#
loop_
_entity_poly.entity_id
_entity_poly.type
_entity_poly.pdbx_seq_one_letter_code
_entity_poly.pdbx_strand_id
1 'polypeptide(L)'
;MDASTVNNHARVLNINPHQPFRAVAACHEPLPSPQQWARVRRRFLEVLGRHDPRREALIRDRNGLLLALVPTNREGPGIVELLTRMLEDELGRSLFVSSGEPGESLAASGHSCRQALSALEIGMYRGQRGQVTKCTDVILEVLLAHNRWVSRRIIETRIGALTEKPHLLDTLRAYIACDMALQRTAEELVVHPNTVAYRLRQIATLTGRDMRRIADIGDLGVALMAYDAVEMRRDQEEGRTDLRARLFG
;
A
#
# COMPACT_ATOMS: atom_id res chain seq x y z
N MET A 1 9.43 -6.03 23.12
CA MET A 1 9.61 -4.92 24.06
C MET A 1 8.34 -4.84 24.89
N ASP A 2 8.44 -4.82 26.21
CA ASP A 2 7.26 -4.73 27.08
C ASP A 2 6.71 -3.29 27.13
N ALA A 3 5.46 -3.13 27.56
CA ALA A 3 4.81 -1.82 27.61
C ALA A 3 5.49 -0.87 28.62
N SER A 4 6.05 -1.40 29.71
CA SER A 4 6.79 -0.65 30.72
C SER A 4 8.00 0.06 30.15
N THR A 5 8.80 -0.62 29.32
CA THR A 5 9.98 -0.03 28.67
C THR A 5 9.59 1.10 27.72
N VAL A 6 8.55 0.87 26.89
CA VAL A 6 8.05 1.89 25.95
C VAL A 6 7.57 3.14 26.71
N ASN A 7 6.81 2.94 27.79
CA ASN A 7 6.28 4.05 28.60
C ASN A 7 7.40 4.83 29.31
N ASN A 8 8.44 4.15 29.79
CA ASN A 8 9.58 4.79 30.43
C ASN A 8 10.35 5.67 29.42
N HIS A 9 10.59 5.18 28.21
CA HIS A 9 11.22 5.98 27.15
C HIS A 9 10.35 7.17 26.74
N ALA A 10 9.03 7.00 26.64
CA ALA A 10 8.11 8.09 26.30
C ALA A 10 8.17 9.24 27.33
N ARG A 11 8.26 8.92 28.62
CA ARG A 11 8.41 9.93 29.69
C ARG A 11 9.67 10.78 29.52
N VAL A 12 10.80 10.16 29.16
CA VAL A 12 12.06 10.89 28.90
C VAL A 12 11.90 11.88 27.75
N LEU A 13 11.03 11.56 26.79
CA LEU A 13 10.75 12.41 25.62
C LEU A 13 9.59 13.39 25.84
N ASN A 14 9.04 13.48 27.06
CA ASN A 14 7.84 14.27 27.39
C ASN A 14 6.61 13.94 26.53
N ILE A 15 6.47 12.65 26.18
CA ILE A 15 5.33 12.13 25.43
C ILE A 15 4.39 11.44 26.40
N ASN A 16 3.10 11.77 26.37
CA ASN A 16 2.07 10.98 27.02
C ASN A 16 1.88 9.65 26.26
N PRO A 17 2.29 8.49 26.79
CA PRO A 17 2.21 7.22 26.07
C PRO A 17 0.83 6.57 26.14
N HIS A 18 -0.07 7.07 26.99
CA HIS A 18 -1.39 6.48 27.24
C HIS A 18 -2.49 7.04 26.33
N GLN A 19 -2.15 7.99 25.46
CA GLN A 19 -3.06 8.49 24.42
C GLN A 19 -2.97 7.64 23.15
N PRO A 20 -3.99 7.66 22.27
CA PRO A 20 -3.95 6.91 21.03
C PRO A 20 -2.96 7.49 20.02
N PHE A 21 -2.27 6.62 19.29
CA PHE A 21 -1.34 6.99 18.22
C PHE A 21 -1.68 6.26 16.93
N ARG A 22 -1.43 6.93 15.80
CA ARG A 22 -1.50 6.36 14.46
C ARG A 22 -0.14 6.46 13.79
N ALA A 23 0.26 5.41 13.08
CA ALA A 23 1.42 5.45 12.23
C ALA A 23 1.07 6.01 10.84
N VAL A 24 1.95 6.86 10.34
CA VAL A 24 1.99 7.32 8.95
C VAL A 24 3.37 7.02 8.39
N ALA A 25 3.45 6.54 7.16
CA ALA A 25 4.71 6.25 6.51
C ALA A 25 4.78 6.94 5.15
N ALA A 26 5.98 7.33 4.73
CA ALA A 26 6.20 8.00 3.46
C ALA A 26 7.50 7.57 2.81
N CYS A 27 7.47 7.22 1.53
CA CYS A 27 8.63 6.87 0.73
C CYS A 27 8.73 7.80 -0.47
N HIS A 28 9.92 8.33 -0.72
CA HIS A 28 10.24 9.05 -1.94
C HIS A 28 10.84 8.09 -2.97
N GLU A 29 10.30 8.09 -4.19
CA GLU A 29 10.76 7.26 -5.31
C GLU A 29 10.79 8.10 -6.60
N PRO A 30 11.94 8.25 -7.29
CA PRO A 30 13.23 7.58 -7.06
C PRO A 30 13.93 8.02 -5.76
N LEU A 31 14.99 7.33 -5.32
CA LEU A 31 15.73 7.72 -4.11
C LEU A 31 16.15 9.20 -4.17
N PRO A 32 15.80 10.04 -3.17
CA PRO A 32 16.03 11.48 -3.24
C PRO A 32 17.49 11.83 -2.91
N SER A 33 17.97 12.93 -3.51
CA SER A 33 19.15 13.63 -3.01
C SER A 33 18.91 14.20 -1.60
N PRO A 34 19.97 14.50 -0.82
CA PRO A 34 19.82 15.09 0.51
C PRO A 34 18.98 16.38 0.54
N GLN A 35 19.08 17.21 -0.51
CA GLN A 35 18.33 18.46 -0.62
C GLN A 35 16.84 18.21 -0.91
N GLN A 36 16.52 17.27 -1.80
CA GLN A 36 15.14 16.85 -2.05
C GLN A 36 14.53 16.26 -0.79
N TRP A 37 15.26 15.39 -0.08
CA TRP A 37 14.77 14.80 1.17
C TRP A 37 14.54 15.84 2.26
N ALA A 38 15.45 16.82 2.41
CA ALA A 38 15.26 17.91 3.37
C ALA A 38 13.98 18.71 3.09
N ARG A 39 13.61 18.94 1.82
CA ARG A 39 12.36 19.61 1.43
C ARG A 39 11.14 18.78 1.82
N VAL A 40 11.14 17.48 1.52
CA VAL A 40 10.06 16.55 1.90
C VAL A 40 9.90 16.51 3.41
N ARG A 41 11.01 16.30 4.15
CA ARG A 41 11.02 16.23 5.61
C ARG A 41 10.50 17.51 6.25
N ARG A 42 10.91 18.69 5.73
CA ARG A 42 10.39 19.99 6.20
C ARG A 42 8.87 20.06 6.05
N ARG A 43 8.33 19.67 4.90
CA ARG A 43 6.89 19.70 4.64
C ARG A 43 6.12 18.75 5.55
N PHE A 44 6.62 17.53 5.77
CA PHE A 44 6.05 16.60 6.75
C PHE A 44 6.06 17.18 8.16
N LEU A 45 7.16 17.80 8.59
CA LEU A 45 7.26 18.43 9.91
C LEU A 45 6.32 19.63 10.06
N GLU A 46 6.08 20.41 9.01
CA GLU A 46 5.07 21.48 9.01
C GLU A 46 3.66 20.92 9.23
N VAL A 47 3.31 19.84 8.52
CA VAL A 47 2.00 19.16 8.69
C VAL A 47 1.86 18.59 10.10
N LEU A 48 2.89 17.91 10.60
CA LEU A 48 2.90 17.36 11.95
C LEU A 48 2.83 18.45 13.02
N GLY A 49 3.53 19.58 12.84
CA GLY A 49 3.49 20.70 13.77
C GLY A 49 2.12 21.38 13.85
N ARG A 50 1.34 21.38 12.74
CA ARG A 50 -0.05 21.86 12.74
C ARG A 50 -0.99 20.88 13.46
N HIS A 51 -0.82 19.58 13.23
CA HIS A 51 -1.67 18.55 13.83
C HIS A 51 -1.36 18.33 15.32
N ASP A 52 -0.08 18.34 15.68
CA ASP A 52 0.42 18.06 17.02
C ASP A 52 1.31 19.21 17.55
N PRO A 53 0.71 20.34 17.98
CA PRO A 53 1.45 21.46 18.56
C PRO A 53 2.27 21.10 19.80
N ARG A 54 1.91 20.01 20.49
CA ARG A 54 2.62 19.51 21.68
C ARG A 54 3.91 18.76 21.34
N ARG A 55 4.16 18.47 20.05
CA ARG A 55 5.36 17.79 19.55
C ARG A 55 5.59 16.43 20.24
N GLU A 56 4.51 15.70 20.46
CA GLU A 56 4.52 14.35 21.04
C GLU A 56 4.64 13.25 19.97
N ALA A 57 4.63 13.60 18.68
CA ALA A 57 4.87 12.68 17.58
C ALA A 57 6.32 12.15 17.57
N LEU A 58 6.46 10.84 17.38
CA LEU A 58 7.75 10.17 17.18
C LEU A 58 8.02 10.01 15.70
N ILE A 59 9.22 10.37 15.24
CA ILE A 59 9.58 10.32 13.83
C ILE A 59 10.91 9.60 13.68
N ARG A 60 10.97 8.68 12.72
CA ARG A 60 12.20 8.06 12.25
C ARG A 60 12.25 8.20 10.74
N ASP A 61 13.36 8.73 10.23
CA ASP A 61 13.58 8.85 8.81
C ASP A 61 14.98 8.41 8.40
N ARG A 62 15.08 7.67 7.28
CA ARG A 62 16.34 7.18 6.71
C ARG A 62 16.15 6.78 5.25
N ASN A 63 17.17 7.03 4.41
CA ASN A 63 17.21 6.57 3.01
C ASN A 63 15.92 6.87 2.23
N GLY A 64 15.39 8.09 2.32
CA GLY A 64 14.17 8.50 1.61
C GLY A 64 12.87 7.89 2.13
N LEU A 65 12.89 7.27 3.32
CA LEU A 65 11.74 6.68 3.99
C LEU A 65 11.54 7.32 5.36
N LEU A 66 10.31 7.71 5.67
CA LEU A 66 9.89 8.30 6.94
C LEU A 66 8.78 7.45 7.54
N LEU A 67 8.87 7.16 8.83
CA LEU A 67 7.81 6.56 9.63
C LEU A 67 7.57 7.46 10.85
N ALA A 68 6.33 7.88 11.05
CA ALA A 68 5.94 8.67 12.21
C ALA A 68 4.78 8.02 12.97
N LEU A 69 4.86 8.02 14.30
CA LEU A 69 3.74 7.74 15.21
C LEU A 69 3.21 9.07 15.71
N VAL A 70 1.94 9.35 15.42
CA VAL A 70 1.31 10.65 15.62
C VAL A 70 0.11 10.48 16.57
N PRO A 71 0.00 11.28 17.65
CA PRO A 71 -1.18 11.29 18.51
C PRO A 71 -2.45 11.58 17.71
N THR A 72 -3.57 10.92 18.01
CA THR A 72 -4.83 11.14 17.27
C THR A 72 -5.87 11.97 18.01
N ASN A 73 -5.67 12.20 19.31
CA ASN A 73 -6.50 13.04 20.16
C ASN A 73 -6.10 14.52 20.04
N ARG A 74 -6.21 15.06 18.83
CA ARG A 74 -5.89 16.46 18.52
C ARG A 74 -7.12 17.17 17.97
N GLU A 75 -7.27 18.44 18.31
CA GLU A 75 -8.34 19.28 17.77
C GLU A 75 -8.03 19.65 16.31
N GLY A 76 -9.08 19.80 15.51
CA GLY A 76 -8.98 20.17 14.10
C GLY A 76 -8.83 18.97 13.15
N PRO A 77 -8.33 19.21 11.92
CA PRO A 77 -8.21 18.18 10.89
C PRO A 77 -7.30 17.02 11.32
N GLY A 78 -7.72 15.80 10.96
CA GLY A 78 -6.93 14.59 11.21
C GLY A 78 -5.64 14.57 10.39
N ILE A 79 -4.60 13.88 10.87
CA ILE A 79 -3.31 13.81 10.18
C ILE A 79 -3.42 13.29 8.74
N VAL A 80 -4.30 12.31 8.49
CA VAL A 80 -4.50 11.75 7.15
C VAL A 80 -5.07 12.81 6.20
N GLU A 81 -6.02 13.62 6.65
CA GLU A 81 -6.60 14.71 5.86
C GLU A 81 -5.56 15.78 5.51
N LEU A 82 -4.71 16.15 6.47
CA LEU A 82 -3.63 17.11 6.24
C LEU A 82 -2.56 16.58 5.29
N LEU A 83 -2.22 15.29 5.39
CA LEU A 83 -1.30 14.63 4.46
C LEU A 83 -1.89 14.54 3.05
N THR A 84 -3.18 14.22 2.92
CA THR A 84 -3.86 14.24 1.60
C THR A 84 -3.73 15.61 0.94
N ARG A 85 -4.05 16.70 1.67
CA ARG A 85 -3.88 18.07 1.15
C ARG A 85 -2.43 18.40 0.78
N MET A 86 -1.46 17.94 1.58
CA MET A 86 -0.04 18.14 1.29
C MET A 86 0.40 17.44 -0.01
N LEU A 87 -0.24 16.33 -0.37
CA LEU A 87 0.09 15.55 -1.56
C LEU A 87 -0.55 16.08 -2.85
N GLU A 88 -1.44 17.07 -2.76
CA GLU A 88 -1.97 17.78 -3.94
C GLU A 88 -0.88 18.64 -4.61
N ASP A 89 0.16 19.02 -3.84
CA ASP A 89 1.32 19.79 -4.32
C ASP A 89 2.23 18.94 -5.24
N GLU A 90 3.18 19.57 -5.94
CA GLU A 90 4.18 18.87 -6.79
C GLU A 90 4.94 17.74 -6.06
N LEU A 91 5.11 17.87 -4.75
CA LEU A 91 5.75 16.86 -3.90
C LEU A 91 5.01 15.52 -3.93
N GLY A 92 3.69 15.51 -4.10
CA GLY A 92 2.90 14.28 -4.17
C GLY A 92 3.27 13.38 -5.34
N ARG A 93 3.86 13.94 -6.41
CA ARG A 93 4.24 13.19 -7.62
C ARG A 93 5.44 12.26 -7.42
N SER A 94 6.21 12.43 -6.35
CA SER A 94 7.36 11.57 -6.03
C SER A 94 7.20 10.82 -4.70
N LEU A 95 6.07 11.00 -4.02
CA LEU A 95 5.81 10.42 -2.72
C LEU A 95 4.72 9.35 -2.77
N PHE A 96 5.02 8.24 -2.12
CA PHE A 96 4.04 7.28 -1.64
C PHE A 96 3.82 7.55 -0.16
N VAL A 97 2.58 7.66 0.27
CA VAL A 97 2.24 7.90 1.68
C VAL A 97 1.16 6.93 2.11
N SER A 98 1.23 6.45 3.34
CA SER A 98 0.28 5.48 3.87
C SER A 98 -0.05 5.74 5.33
N SER A 99 -1.10 5.08 5.82
CA SER A 99 -1.46 5.12 7.24
C SER A 99 -1.97 3.77 7.75
N GLY A 100 -1.60 3.45 9.00
CA GLY A 100 -2.17 2.34 9.76
C GLY A 100 -3.35 2.81 10.59
N GLU A 101 -4.09 1.90 11.21
CA GLU A 101 -5.18 2.24 12.14
C GLU A 101 -4.65 2.70 13.50
N PRO A 102 -5.38 3.52 14.27
CA PRO A 102 -4.87 4.03 15.52
C PRO A 102 -4.82 2.91 16.56
N GLY A 103 -3.73 2.85 17.33
CA GLY A 103 -3.66 2.06 18.54
C GLY A 103 -4.10 2.88 19.75
N GLU A 104 -4.57 2.23 20.81
CA GLU A 104 -5.11 2.88 22.01
C GLU A 104 -4.04 3.58 22.86
N SER A 105 -2.79 3.17 22.72
CA SER A 105 -1.63 3.72 23.42
C SER A 105 -0.38 3.60 22.55
N LEU A 106 0.70 4.29 22.92
CA LEU A 106 1.99 4.17 22.25
C LEU A 106 2.49 2.72 22.22
N ALA A 107 2.40 2.02 23.35
CA ALA A 107 2.79 0.62 23.46
C ALA A 107 1.92 -0.32 22.60
N ALA A 108 0.63 -0.01 22.44
CA ALA A 108 -0.28 -0.77 21.59
C ALA A 108 -0.14 -0.44 20.09
N SER A 109 0.51 0.66 19.72
CA SER A 109 0.53 1.17 18.33
C SER A 109 1.50 0.45 17.39
N GLY A 110 2.12 -0.65 17.84
CA GLY A 110 2.98 -1.47 16.99
C GLY A 110 2.25 -2.07 15.77
N HIS A 111 0.95 -2.37 15.88
CA HIS A 111 0.15 -2.81 14.73
C HIS A 111 0.01 -1.69 13.70
N SER A 112 -0.15 -0.44 14.15
CA SER A 112 -0.28 0.73 13.29
C SER A 112 0.94 0.89 12.39
N CYS A 113 2.14 0.76 12.96
CA CYS A 113 3.39 0.80 12.20
C CYS A 113 3.45 -0.31 11.13
N ARG A 114 3.07 -1.54 11.49
CA ARG A 114 3.06 -2.66 10.53
C ARG A 114 2.04 -2.42 9.40
N GLN A 115 0.86 -1.92 9.74
CA GLN A 115 -0.19 -1.58 8.78
C GLN A 115 0.25 -0.46 7.84
N ALA A 116 0.82 0.63 8.37
CA ALA A 116 1.33 1.74 7.56
C ALA A 116 2.42 1.27 6.59
N LEU A 117 3.41 0.50 7.06
CA LEU A 117 4.46 -0.03 6.19
C LEU A 117 3.89 -0.98 5.12
N SER A 118 3.01 -1.91 5.50
CA SER A 118 2.38 -2.83 4.53
C SER A 118 1.59 -2.09 3.46
N ALA A 119 0.79 -1.09 3.87
CA ALA A 119 0.03 -0.25 2.95
C ALA A 119 0.93 0.60 2.05
N LEU A 120 2.09 1.03 2.56
CA LEU A 120 3.10 1.76 1.77
C LEU A 120 3.67 0.87 0.67
N GLU A 121 4.00 -0.38 1.00
CA GLU A 121 4.51 -1.34 0.02
C GLU A 121 3.48 -1.61 -1.09
N ILE A 122 2.20 -1.81 -0.75
CA ILE A 122 1.13 -1.96 -1.75
C ILE A 122 0.97 -0.69 -2.60
N GLY A 123 1.00 0.49 -1.98
CA GLY A 123 0.90 1.77 -2.68
C GLY A 123 2.05 1.99 -3.68
N MET A 124 3.27 1.64 -3.29
CA MET A 124 4.45 1.67 -4.15
C MET A 124 4.29 0.75 -5.37
N TYR A 125 3.88 -0.49 -5.12
CA TYR A 125 3.66 -1.48 -6.18
C TYR A 125 2.61 -1.03 -7.20
N ARG A 126 1.50 -0.44 -6.72
CA ARG A 126 0.44 0.08 -7.59
C ARG A 126 0.77 1.40 -8.28
N GLY A 127 1.91 2.02 -7.99
CA GLY A 127 2.22 3.35 -8.49
C GLY A 127 1.28 4.44 -7.95
N GLN A 128 0.60 4.20 -6.81
CA GLN A 128 -0.37 5.11 -6.19
C GLN A 128 0.32 6.28 -5.47
N ARG A 129 0.79 7.24 -6.27
CA ARG A 129 1.35 8.51 -5.78
C ARG A 129 0.27 9.58 -5.58
N GLY A 130 0.60 10.64 -4.86
CA GLY A 130 -0.30 11.80 -4.70
C GLY A 130 -1.51 11.55 -3.78
N GLN A 131 -1.56 10.42 -3.09
CA GLN A 131 -2.64 10.08 -2.15
C GLN A 131 -2.11 9.34 -0.93
N VAL A 132 -2.91 9.28 0.13
CA VAL A 132 -2.62 8.48 1.33
C VAL A 132 -3.31 7.12 1.22
N THR A 133 -2.53 6.05 1.06
CA THR A 133 -3.05 4.67 1.07
C THR A 133 -3.31 4.23 2.51
N LYS A 134 -4.57 4.10 2.91
CA LYS A 134 -4.92 3.53 4.22
C LYS A 134 -4.83 2.01 4.15
N CYS A 135 -4.34 1.37 5.20
CA CYS A 135 -4.25 -0.09 5.23
C CYS A 135 -5.60 -0.79 5.04
N THR A 136 -6.70 -0.17 5.47
CA THR A 136 -8.07 -0.67 5.28
C THR A 136 -8.49 -0.72 3.81
N ASP A 137 -7.95 0.19 2.99
CA ASP A 137 -8.31 0.32 1.57
C ASP A 137 -7.60 -0.74 0.71
N VAL A 138 -6.57 -1.39 1.27
CA VAL A 138 -5.73 -2.41 0.61
C VAL A 138 -5.58 -3.68 1.45
N ILE A 139 -6.55 -3.97 2.31
CA ILE A 139 -6.44 -5.02 3.33
C ILE A 139 -6.32 -6.42 2.72
N LEU A 140 -6.95 -6.66 1.57
CA LEU A 140 -6.93 -7.95 0.89
C LEU A 140 -5.54 -8.23 0.30
N GLU A 141 -4.92 -7.22 -0.29
CA GLU A 141 -3.59 -7.25 -0.85
C GLU A 141 -2.55 -7.43 0.26
N VAL A 142 -2.72 -6.72 1.39
CA VAL A 142 -1.90 -6.93 2.58
C VAL A 142 -2.04 -8.37 3.10
N LEU A 143 -3.26 -8.91 3.16
CA LEU A 143 -3.52 -10.29 3.56
C LEU A 143 -2.80 -11.29 2.62
N LEU A 144 -2.95 -11.12 1.31
CA LEU A 144 -2.36 -12.00 0.30
C LEU A 144 -0.83 -11.90 0.28
N ALA A 145 -0.28 -10.69 0.38
CA ALA A 145 1.16 -10.49 0.49
C ALA A 145 1.72 -11.24 1.70
N HIS A 146 1.06 -11.18 2.85
CA HIS A 146 1.54 -11.82 4.08
C HIS A 146 1.25 -13.32 4.20
N ASN A 147 0.32 -13.88 3.42
CA ASN A 147 -0.05 -15.30 3.47
C ASN A 147 0.38 -16.07 2.21
N ARG A 148 1.68 -16.35 2.09
CA ARG A 148 2.28 -16.98 0.89
C ARG A 148 1.62 -18.29 0.48
N TRP A 149 1.31 -19.15 1.45
CA TRP A 149 0.67 -20.43 1.16
C TRP A 149 -0.71 -20.23 0.52
N VAL A 150 -1.53 -19.34 1.08
CA VAL A 150 -2.86 -19.00 0.56
C VAL A 150 -2.73 -18.44 -0.85
N SER A 151 -1.88 -17.44 -1.05
CA SER A 151 -1.70 -16.78 -2.35
C SER A 151 -1.24 -17.77 -3.41
N ARG A 152 -0.25 -18.62 -3.10
CA ARG A 152 0.24 -19.65 -4.03
C ARG A 152 -0.85 -20.66 -4.40
N ARG A 153 -1.63 -21.13 -3.43
CA ARG A 153 -2.76 -22.05 -3.68
C ARG A 153 -3.85 -21.40 -4.51
N ILE A 154 -4.19 -20.13 -4.28
CA ILE A 154 -5.13 -19.39 -5.12
C ILE A 154 -4.60 -19.31 -6.56
N ILE A 155 -3.35 -18.87 -6.76
CA ILE A 155 -2.76 -18.77 -8.10
C ILE A 155 -2.84 -20.11 -8.83
N GLU A 156 -2.28 -21.17 -8.23
CA GLU A 156 -2.19 -22.51 -8.84
C GLU A 156 -3.57 -23.08 -9.19
N THR A 157 -4.59 -22.86 -8.36
CA THR A 157 -5.93 -23.44 -8.56
C THR A 157 -6.90 -22.57 -9.37
N ARG A 158 -6.57 -21.29 -9.60
CA ARG A 158 -7.49 -20.33 -10.25
C ARG A 158 -6.99 -19.82 -11.59
N ILE A 159 -5.70 -19.48 -11.67
CA ILE A 159 -5.09 -18.85 -12.84
C ILE A 159 -3.76 -19.51 -13.23
N GLY A 160 -3.42 -20.68 -12.67
CA GLY A 160 -2.14 -21.34 -12.93
C GLY A 160 -1.91 -21.62 -14.43
N ALA A 161 -2.96 -21.93 -15.19
CA ALA A 161 -2.86 -22.11 -16.63
C ALA A 161 -2.62 -20.79 -17.42
N LEU A 162 -2.83 -19.64 -16.77
CA LEU A 162 -2.67 -18.30 -17.34
C LEU A 162 -1.29 -17.69 -17.03
N THR A 163 -0.56 -18.18 -16.02
CA THR A 163 0.72 -17.57 -15.57
C THR A 163 1.79 -17.58 -16.65
N GLU A 164 1.75 -18.53 -17.58
CA GLU A 164 2.64 -18.57 -18.76
C GLU A 164 2.07 -17.86 -19.99
N LYS A 165 0.97 -17.12 -19.84
CA LYS A 165 0.26 -16.43 -20.93
C LYS A 165 0.01 -14.96 -20.56
N PRO A 166 1.05 -14.09 -20.56
CA PRO A 166 0.94 -12.70 -20.12
C PRO A 166 -0.21 -11.94 -20.78
N HIS A 167 -0.36 -12.08 -22.10
CA HIS A 167 -1.45 -11.44 -22.85
C HIS A 167 -2.87 -11.81 -22.37
N LEU A 168 -3.08 -12.99 -21.77
CA LEU A 168 -4.36 -13.37 -21.17
C LEU A 168 -4.54 -12.77 -19.78
N LEU A 169 -3.48 -12.73 -18.97
CA LEU A 169 -3.50 -12.03 -17.68
C LEU A 169 -3.78 -10.53 -17.87
N ASP A 170 -3.12 -9.90 -18.84
CA ASP A 170 -3.33 -8.50 -19.20
C ASP A 170 -4.77 -8.27 -19.66
N THR A 171 -5.32 -9.19 -20.47
CA THR A 171 -6.71 -9.10 -20.93
C THR A 171 -7.69 -9.24 -19.78
N LEU A 172 -7.47 -10.18 -18.87
CA LEU A 172 -8.33 -10.37 -17.69
C LEU A 172 -8.28 -9.14 -16.77
N ARG A 173 -7.08 -8.60 -16.54
CA ARG A 173 -6.88 -7.39 -15.72
C ARG A 173 -7.61 -6.18 -16.33
N ALA A 174 -7.40 -5.93 -17.63
CA ALA A 174 -8.09 -4.83 -18.33
C ALA A 174 -9.61 -5.04 -18.39
N TYR A 175 -10.08 -6.28 -18.56
CA TYR A 175 -11.50 -6.60 -18.55
C TYR A 175 -12.17 -6.28 -17.22
N ILE A 176 -11.54 -6.69 -16.10
CA ILE A 176 -12.03 -6.38 -14.76
C ILE A 176 -11.98 -4.87 -14.48
N ALA A 177 -10.88 -4.20 -14.86
CA ALA A 177 -10.72 -2.75 -14.68
C ALA A 177 -11.74 -1.92 -15.48
N CYS A 178 -12.19 -2.44 -16.62
CA CYS A 178 -13.21 -1.82 -17.48
C CYS A 178 -14.65 -2.25 -17.11
N ASP A 179 -14.91 -2.66 -15.87
CA ASP A 179 -16.20 -3.20 -15.40
C ASP A 179 -16.79 -4.27 -16.34
N MET A 180 -15.96 -5.16 -16.86
CA MET A 180 -16.35 -6.23 -17.80
C MET A 180 -16.93 -5.71 -19.13
N ALA A 181 -16.64 -4.47 -19.50
CA ALA A 181 -17.11 -3.87 -20.75
C ALA A 181 -16.14 -4.18 -21.91
N LEU A 182 -16.53 -5.11 -22.78
CA LEU A 182 -15.72 -5.60 -23.90
C LEU A 182 -15.11 -4.48 -24.77
N GLN A 183 -15.91 -3.46 -25.08
CA GLN A 183 -15.49 -2.35 -25.95
C GLN A 183 -14.41 -1.50 -25.28
N ARG A 184 -14.62 -1.12 -24.01
CA ARG A 184 -13.62 -0.37 -23.23
C ARG A 184 -12.34 -1.17 -23.04
N THR A 185 -12.45 -2.48 -22.82
CA THR A 185 -11.28 -3.37 -22.73
C THR A 185 -10.49 -3.43 -24.03
N ALA A 186 -11.16 -3.44 -25.18
CA ALA A 186 -10.52 -3.43 -26.49
C ALA A 186 -9.78 -2.11 -26.75
N GLU A 187 -10.40 -0.99 -26.38
CA GLU A 187 -9.79 0.35 -26.46
C GLU A 187 -8.56 0.45 -25.56
N GLU A 188 -8.66 0.03 -24.30
CA GLU A 188 -7.55 0.01 -23.33
C GLU A 188 -6.37 -0.85 -23.81
N LEU A 189 -6.66 -2.02 -24.39
CA LEU A 189 -5.63 -2.93 -24.89
C LEU A 189 -5.15 -2.60 -26.31
N VAL A 190 -5.75 -1.60 -26.96
CA VAL A 190 -5.48 -1.24 -28.37
C VAL A 190 -5.60 -2.45 -29.31
N VAL A 191 -6.69 -3.20 -29.17
CA VAL A 191 -7.02 -4.37 -30.01
C VAL A 191 -8.47 -4.32 -30.48
N HIS A 192 -8.83 -5.17 -31.44
CA HIS A 192 -10.22 -5.31 -31.86
C HIS A 192 -11.07 -6.01 -30.78
N PRO A 193 -12.35 -5.65 -30.57
CA PRO A 193 -13.26 -6.33 -29.62
C PRO A 193 -13.35 -7.84 -29.79
N ASN A 194 -13.29 -8.34 -31.04
CA ASN A 194 -13.22 -9.78 -31.32
C ASN A 194 -12.00 -10.47 -30.69
N THR A 195 -10.86 -9.80 -30.64
CA THR A 195 -9.64 -10.34 -30.01
C THR A 195 -9.83 -10.46 -28.50
N VAL A 196 -10.43 -9.46 -27.85
CA VAL A 196 -10.78 -9.54 -26.42
C VAL A 196 -11.76 -10.68 -26.18
N ALA A 197 -12.82 -10.78 -26.98
CA ALA A 197 -13.82 -11.84 -26.84
C ALA A 197 -13.21 -13.24 -27.02
N TYR A 198 -12.28 -13.38 -27.97
CA TYR A 198 -11.51 -14.61 -28.17
C TYR A 198 -10.65 -14.95 -26.94
N ARG A 199 -9.88 -13.99 -26.42
CA ARG A 199 -9.03 -14.20 -25.23
C ARG A 199 -9.86 -14.51 -23.98
N LEU A 200 -11.02 -13.87 -23.80
CA LEU A 200 -11.94 -14.15 -22.69
C LEU A 200 -12.52 -15.57 -22.78
N ARG A 201 -12.87 -16.05 -24.00
CA ARG A 201 -13.26 -17.46 -24.19
C ARG A 201 -12.12 -18.41 -23.84
N GLN A 202 -10.90 -18.09 -24.25
CA GLN A 202 -9.73 -18.90 -23.92
C GLN A 202 -9.47 -18.93 -22.40
N ILE A 203 -9.59 -17.79 -21.70
CA ILE A 203 -9.50 -17.71 -20.24
C ILE A 203 -10.58 -18.60 -19.59
N ALA A 204 -11.82 -18.52 -20.04
CA ALA A 204 -12.92 -19.34 -19.54
C ALA A 204 -12.62 -20.84 -19.69
N THR A 205 -12.12 -21.26 -20.86
CA THR A 205 -11.74 -22.65 -21.10
C THR A 205 -10.58 -23.11 -20.21
N LEU A 206 -9.53 -22.29 -20.06
CA LEU A 206 -8.34 -22.65 -19.28
C LEU A 206 -8.58 -22.68 -17.77
N THR A 207 -9.50 -21.86 -17.28
CA THR A 207 -9.78 -21.72 -15.83
C THR A 207 -11.02 -22.48 -15.38
N GLY A 208 -11.86 -22.94 -16.32
CA GLY A 208 -13.15 -23.56 -16.03
C GLY A 208 -14.19 -22.59 -15.46
N ARG A 209 -14.02 -21.28 -15.70
CA ARG A 209 -14.82 -20.21 -15.09
C ARG A 209 -15.68 -19.47 -16.10
N ASP A 210 -16.85 -19.02 -15.68
CA ASP A 210 -17.74 -18.23 -16.51
C ASP A 210 -17.44 -16.72 -16.37
N MET A 211 -17.05 -16.09 -17.48
CA MET A 211 -16.75 -14.64 -17.52
C MET A 211 -17.98 -13.74 -17.30
N ARG A 212 -19.18 -14.32 -17.18
CA ARG A 212 -20.43 -13.60 -16.90
C ARG A 212 -20.91 -13.78 -15.45
N ARG A 213 -20.32 -14.71 -14.69
CA ARG A 213 -20.70 -14.94 -13.30
C ARG A 213 -19.86 -14.07 -12.38
N ILE A 214 -20.52 -13.22 -11.60
CA ILE A 214 -19.85 -12.32 -10.64
C ILE A 214 -18.93 -13.09 -9.68
N ALA A 215 -19.39 -14.24 -9.17
CA ALA A 215 -18.57 -15.07 -8.29
C ALA A 215 -17.27 -15.56 -8.95
N ASP A 216 -17.33 -15.91 -10.23
CA ASP A 216 -16.18 -16.42 -10.97
C ASP A 216 -15.18 -15.30 -11.32
N ILE A 217 -15.70 -14.14 -11.73
CA ILE A 217 -14.90 -12.93 -11.95
C ILE A 217 -14.26 -12.45 -10.64
N GLY A 218 -14.99 -12.47 -9.53
CA GLY A 218 -14.47 -12.12 -8.22
C GLY A 218 -13.30 -13.01 -7.80
N ASP A 219 -13.44 -14.33 -7.95
CA ASP A 219 -12.38 -15.30 -7.64
C ASP A 219 -11.15 -15.10 -8.55
N LEU A 220 -11.36 -14.81 -9.84
CA LEU A 220 -10.28 -14.45 -10.77
C LEU A 220 -9.60 -13.13 -10.40
N GLY A 221 -10.36 -12.14 -9.93
CA GLY A 221 -9.83 -10.88 -9.43
C GLY A 221 -8.94 -11.07 -8.21
N VAL A 222 -9.39 -11.88 -7.23
CA VAL A 222 -8.56 -12.25 -6.06
C VAL A 222 -7.31 -13.01 -6.50
N ALA A 223 -7.42 -13.88 -7.49
CA ALA A 223 -6.27 -14.61 -8.01
C ALA A 223 -5.24 -13.71 -8.70
N LEU A 224 -5.69 -12.69 -9.46
CA LEU A 224 -4.80 -11.66 -9.99
C LEU A 224 -4.13 -10.86 -8.87
N MET A 225 -4.87 -10.45 -7.84
CA MET A 225 -4.27 -9.76 -6.69
C MET A 225 -3.23 -10.63 -5.98
N ALA A 226 -3.48 -11.94 -5.85
CA ALA A 226 -2.55 -12.88 -5.26
C ALA A 226 -1.28 -13.02 -6.10
N TYR A 227 -1.44 -13.11 -7.43
CA TYR A 227 -0.33 -13.15 -8.39
C TYR A 227 0.54 -11.90 -8.27
N ASP A 228 -0.10 -10.73 -8.28
CA ASP A 228 0.56 -9.43 -8.13
C ASP A 228 1.32 -9.32 -6.80
N ALA A 229 0.71 -9.77 -5.70
CA ALA A 229 1.34 -9.76 -4.38
C ALA A 229 2.55 -10.71 -4.26
N VAL A 230 2.55 -11.83 -5.01
CA VAL A 230 3.69 -12.75 -5.07
C VAL A 230 4.82 -12.17 -5.91
N GLU A 231 4.52 -11.62 -7.08
CA GLU A 231 5.52 -10.97 -7.94
C GLU A 231 6.16 -9.76 -7.24
N MET A 232 5.36 -8.94 -6.55
CA MET A 232 5.83 -7.83 -5.71
C MET A 232 6.91 -8.26 -4.70
N ARG A 233 6.74 -9.41 -4.05
CA ARG A 233 7.71 -9.91 -3.07
C ARG A 233 8.97 -10.44 -3.70
N ARG A 234 8.90 -11.01 -4.90
CA ARG A 234 10.08 -11.44 -5.64
C ARG A 234 11.00 -10.26 -5.93
N ASP A 235 10.42 -9.12 -6.34
CA ASP A 235 11.17 -7.87 -6.51
C ASP A 235 11.78 -7.34 -5.19
N GLN A 236 11.09 -7.52 -4.06
CA GLN A 236 11.61 -7.17 -2.74
C GLN A 236 12.77 -8.07 -2.30
N GLU A 237 12.67 -9.38 -2.48
CA GLU A 237 13.71 -10.37 -2.14
C GLU A 237 14.97 -10.21 -3.01
N GLU A 238 14.82 -9.70 -4.24
CA GLU A 238 15.92 -9.25 -5.10
C GLU A 238 16.56 -7.92 -4.66
N GLY A 239 16.16 -7.36 -3.51
CA GLY A 239 16.80 -6.22 -2.86
C GLY A 239 16.33 -4.84 -3.32
N ARG A 240 15.26 -4.74 -4.11
CA ARG A 240 14.79 -3.45 -4.66
C ARG A 240 13.91 -2.64 -3.68
N THR A 241 13.27 -3.27 -2.68
CA THR A 241 12.22 -2.58 -1.89
C THR A 241 12.01 -3.08 -0.44
N ASP A 242 13.04 -3.49 0.31
CA ASP A 242 12.88 -3.78 1.76
C ASP A 242 12.82 -2.48 2.59
N LEU A 243 11.61 -2.04 2.92
CA LEU A 243 11.36 -0.83 3.70
C LEU A 243 11.88 -0.92 5.14
N ARG A 244 11.86 -2.11 5.75
CA ARG A 244 12.37 -2.29 7.12
C ARG A 244 13.88 -2.21 7.13
N ALA A 245 14.57 -2.87 6.19
CA ALA A 245 16.01 -2.71 6.03
C ALA A 245 16.38 -1.24 5.77
N ARG A 246 15.62 -0.51 4.94
CA ARG A 246 15.85 0.93 4.70
C ARG A 246 15.72 1.78 5.98
N LEU A 247 14.78 1.47 6.87
CA LEU A 247 14.58 2.21 8.13
C LEU A 247 15.55 1.82 9.25
N PHE A 248 15.94 0.54 9.32
CA PHE A 248 16.62 -0.05 10.48
C PHE A 248 18.03 -0.58 10.22
N GLY A 249 18.48 -0.68 8.97
CA GLY A 249 19.80 -1.17 8.58
C GLY A 249 20.88 -0.12 8.63
#